data_AF-A0A537NMY2-F1
#
_entry.id   AF-A0A537NMY2-F1
#
_cell.length_a   1.000
_cell.length_b   1.000
_cell.length_c   1.000
_cell.angle_alpha   90.00
_cell.angle_beta   90.00
_cell.angle_gamma   90.00
#
_symmetry.space_group_name_H-M   'P 1'
#
loop_
_entity.id
_entity.type
_entity.pdbx_description
1 polymer ?
#
loop_
_entity_poly.entity_id
_entity_poly.type
_entity_poly.pdbx_seq_one_letter_code
_entity_poly.pdbx_strand_id
1 'polypeptide(L)'
;DAMLLHRPGPTLETTASSLNANTIAKFLFTSGSTGLPKGVINTHGMLTANQQQLAQIWPFLDEQPLVLVDWLPWNHTFGANHNFNLVLRHAGSLFIDGGRPVPALIEQTVRNLSEISPTIYFNVPAGYAALLPVLERDEALARSGAAAGFMGAARARVRARNRPARAHDIVLGDHRDSAHGHRRAFHS
;
A
#
# COMPACT_ATOMS: atom_id res chain seq x y z
N ASP A 1 1.71 -15.48 29.69
CA ASP A 1 1.78 -14.24 28.90
C ASP A 1 0.70 -13.27 29.40
N ALA A 2 1.03 -12.40 30.37
CA ALA A 2 0.02 -11.64 31.14
C ALA A 2 -0.72 -10.59 30.31
N MET A 3 -0.09 -10.08 29.24
CA MET A 3 -0.70 -9.11 28.32
C MET A 3 -1.75 -9.78 27.41
N LEU A 4 -1.47 -10.99 26.91
CA LEU A 4 -2.43 -11.77 26.12
C LEU A 4 -3.63 -12.26 26.94
N LEU A 5 -3.46 -12.39 28.25
CA LEU A 5 -4.51 -12.81 29.19
C LEU A 5 -5.31 -11.63 29.76
N HIS A 6 -4.92 -10.39 29.47
CA HIS A 6 -5.62 -9.21 29.95
C HIS A 6 -7.00 -9.14 29.29
N ARG A 7 -8.06 -9.19 30.11
CA ARG A 7 -9.41 -8.89 29.65
C ARG A 7 -9.61 -7.39 29.72
N PRO A 8 -10.03 -6.74 28.61
CA PRO A 8 -10.52 -5.38 28.65
C PRO A 8 -11.46 -5.15 29.83
N GLY A 9 -11.23 -4.06 30.57
CA GLY A 9 -12.13 -3.61 31.62
C GLY A 9 -13.18 -2.65 31.06
N PRO A 10 -14.33 -2.49 31.73
CA PRO A 10 -15.54 -1.80 31.24
C PRO A 10 -15.32 -0.37 30.73
N THR A 11 -14.25 0.30 31.16
CA THR A 11 -13.82 1.60 30.64
C THR A 11 -13.48 1.53 29.15
N LEU A 12 -12.77 0.49 28.70
CA LEU A 12 -12.41 0.34 27.30
C LEU A 12 -13.64 0.16 26.43
N GLU A 13 -14.56 -0.73 26.81
CA GLU A 13 -15.82 -0.94 26.07
C GLU A 13 -16.64 0.34 25.98
N THR A 14 -16.75 1.07 27.10
CA THR A 14 -17.50 2.33 27.14
C THR A 14 -16.88 3.38 26.23
N THR A 15 -15.54 3.54 26.28
CA THR A 15 -14.83 4.48 25.41
C THR A 15 -14.93 4.06 23.94
N ALA A 16 -14.71 2.79 23.62
CA ALA A 16 -14.80 2.29 22.25
C ALA A 16 -16.21 2.51 21.66
N SER A 17 -17.25 2.31 22.48
CA SER A 17 -18.65 2.51 22.07
C SER A 17 -19.03 3.98 21.88
N SER A 18 -18.28 4.94 22.43
CA SER A 18 -18.54 6.38 22.24
C SER A 18 -17.83 6.98 21.04
N LEU A 19 -16.88 6.26 20.44
CA LEU A 19 -16.19 6.70 19.23
C LEU A 19 -17.14 6.75 18.04
N ASN A 20 -17.04 7.81 17.24
CA ASN A 20 -17.82 7.96 16.02
C ASN A 20 -16.97 8.56 14.90
N ALA A 21 -17.56 8.71 13.71
CA ALA A 21 -16.86 9.21 12.52
C ALA A 21 -16.24 10.62 12.70
N ASN A 22 -16.77 11.43 13.60
CA ASN A 22 -16.26 12.79 13.86
C ASN A 22 -15.21 12.83 14.97
N THR A 23 -15.00 11.73 15.70
CA THR A 23 -13.96 11.66 16.73
C THR A 23 -12.58 11.82 16.09
N ILE A 24 -11.76 12.71 16.66
CA ILE A 24 -10.38 12.95 16.21
C ILE A 24 -9.54 11.71 16.50
N ALA A 25 -8.87 11.19 15.48
CA ALA A 25 -8.02 10.00 15.57
C ALA A 25 -6.53 10.34 15.50
N LYS A 26 -6.14 11.38 14.74
CA LYS A 26 -4.73 11.72 14.51
C LYS A 26 -4.54 13.19 14.15
N PHE A 27 -3.38 13.73 14.49
CA PHE A 27 -2.85 14.99 13.96
C PHE A 27 -1.62 14.70 13.09
N LEU A 28 -1.59 15.27 11.88
CA LEU A 28 -0.40 15.27 11.03
C LEU A 28 0.10 16.70 10.87
N PHE A 29 1.38 16.93 11.11
CA PHE A 29 1.97 18.26 10.96
C PHE A 29 2.54 18.43 9.56
N THR A 30 2.27 19.60 8.97
CA THR A 30 2.81 19.99 7.66
C THR A 30 3.67 21.23 7.83
N SER A 31 4.79 21.32 7.12
CA SER A 31 5.79 22.38 7.30
C SER A 31 5.23 23.80 7.14
N GLY A 32 4.18 23.98 6.31
CA GLY A 32 3.53 25.27 6.07
C GLY A 32 4.45 26.29 5.40
N SER A 33 3.92 27.12 4.50
CA SER A 33 4.70 28.21 3.88
C SER A 33 5.12 29.31 4.86
N THR A 34 4.56 29.30 6.08
CA THR A 34 4.70 30.35 7.09
C THR A 34 5.66 30.00 8.24
N GLY A 35 6.46 28.92 8.10
CA GLY A 35 7.52 28.53 9.04
C GLY A 35 7.07 27.76 10.29
N LEU A 36 5.84 27.97 10.78
CA LEU A 36 5.26 27.17 11.87
C LEU A 36 4.46 25.99 11.32
N PRO A 37 4.75 24.74 11.76
CA PRO A 37 4.00 23.58 11.32
C PRO A 37 2.51 23.66 11.68
N LYS A 38 1.65 23.39 10.70
CA LYS A 38 0.19 23.37 10.90
C LYS A 38 -0.27 21.94 11.16
N GLY A 39 -1.02 21.74 12.24
CA GLY A 39 -1.65 20.47 12.58
C GLY A 39 -2.90 20.22 11.75
N VAL A 40 -2.91 19.14 10.99
CA VAL A 40 -4.04 18.67 10.19
C VAL A 40 -4.79 17.61 11.00
N ILE A 41 -6.05 17.91 11.32
CA ILE A 41 -6.95 17.00 12.01
C ILE A 41 -7.36 15.87 11.07
N ASN A 42 -7.28 14.64 11.55
CA ASN A 42 -7.82 13.46 10.90
C ASN A 42 -8.81 12.79 11.86
N THR A 43 -10.07 12.67 11.45
CA THR A 43 -11.10 11.96 12.20
C THR A 43 -11.16 10.48 11.80
N HIS A 44 -11.81 9.65 12.61
CA HIS A 44 -12.06 8.25 12.26
C HIS A 44 -12.79 8.13 10.90
N GLY A 45 -13.79 8.98 10.64
CA GLY A 45 -14.55 8.98 9.39
C GLY A 45 -13.70 9.31 8.17
N MET A 46 -12.74 10.23 8.28
CA MET A 46 -11.81 10.54 7.19
C MET A 46 -10.92 9.33 6.86
N LEU A 47 -10.39 8.68 7.90
CA LEU A 47 -9.51 7.52 7.74
C LEU A 47 -10.28 6.33 7.14
N THR A 48 -11.48 6.02 7.63
CA THR A 48 -12.28 4.90 7.12
C THR A 48 -12.85 5.18 5.72
N ALA A 49 -13.24 6.42 5.41
CA ALA A 49 -13.67 6.80 4.06
C ALA A 49 -12.53 6.61 3.04
N ASN A 50 -11.30 6.99 3.39
CA ASN A 50 -10.14 6.74 2.55
C ASN A 50 -9.97 5.23 2.27
N GLN A 51 -10.06 4.39 3.30
CA GLN A 51 -9.91 2.94 3.14
C GLN A 51 -11.07 2.31 2.35
N GLN A 52 -12.29 2.82 2.49
CA GLN A 52 -13.43 2.40 1.68
C GLN A 52 -13.21 2.73 0.19
N GLN A 53 -12.67 3.91 -0.12
CA GLN A 53 -12.31 4.28 -1.50
C GLN A 53 -11.27 3.31 -2.08
N LEU A 54 -10.24 2.95 -1.30
CA LEU A 54 -9.21 1.99 -1.73
C LEU A 54 -9.80 0.62 -2.04
N ALA A 55 -10.70 0.12 -1.19
CA ALA A 55 -11.37 -1.16 -1.44
C ALA A 55 -12.20 -1.16 -2.73
N GLN A 56 -12.76 0.00 -3.10
CA GLN A 56 -13.53 0.12 -4.35
C GLN A 56 -12.64 0.15 -5.60
N ILE A 57 -11.45 0.74 -5.51
CA ILE A 57 -10.53 0.84 -6.67
C ILE A 57 -9.59 -0.37 -6.79
N TRP A 58 -9.34 -1.09 -5.69
CA TRP A 58 -8.42 -2.23 -5.64
C TRP A 58 -9.10 -3.47 -5.05
N PRO A 59 -10.12 -4.04 -5.73
CA PRO A 59 -10.86 -5.20 -5.25
C PRO A 59 -9.98 -6.45 -5.06
N PHE A 60 -8.84 -6.52 -5.75
CA PHE A 60 -7.88 -7.60 -5.60
C PHE A 60 -7.31 -7.74 -4.18
N LEU A 61 -7.38 -6.69 -3.36
CA LEU A 61 -6.89 -6.72 -1.99
C LEU A 61 -7.70 -7.64 -1.09
N ASP A 62 -8.91 -8.02 -1.50
CA ASP A 62 -9.75 -8.98 -0.79
C ASP A 62 -9.59 -10.43 -1.32
N GLU A 63 -8.81 -10.64 -2.40
CA GLU A 63 -8.63 -11.97 -3.00
C GLU A 63 -7.61 -12.85 -2.24
N GLN A 64 -6.70 -12.23 -1.50
CA GLN A 64 -5.66 -12.91 -0.73
C GLN A 64 -5.24 -12.07 0.48
N PRO A 65 -4.68 -12.68 1.54
CA PRO A 65 -4.19 -11.94 2.70
C PRO A 65 -3.19 -10.85 2.31
N LEU A 66 -3.44 -9.62 2.74
CA LEU A 66 -2.56 -8.48 2.44
C LEU A 66 -1.22 -8.64 3.17
N VAL A 67 -0.13 -8.64 2.41
CA VAL A 67 1.24 -8.57 2.92
C VAL A 67 1.92 -7.34 2.33
N LEU A 68 2.34 -6.42 3.19
CA LEU A 68 2.99 -5.17 2.80
C LEU A 68 4.39 -5.06 3.40
N VAL A 69 5.37 -4.74 2.56
CA VAL A 69 6.71 -4.30 2.95
C VAL A 69 6.75 -2.78 2.79
N ASP A 70 6.97 -2.02 3.85
CA ASP A 70 6.86 -0.55 3.82
C ASP A 70 8.05 0.15 4.50
N TRP A 71 8.63 1.12 3.79
CA TRP A 71 9.70 1.98 4.30
C TRP A 71 9.18 3.39 4.63
N LEU A 72 7.92 3.71 4.31
CA LEU A 72 7.39 5.07 4.44
C LEU A 72 7.23 5.49 5.91
N PRO A 73 7.74 6.67 6.29
CA PRO A 73 7.56 7.18 7.64
C PRO A 73 6.08 7.40 8.01
N TRP A 74 5.68 7.04 9.24
CA TRP A 74 4.30 7.22 9.73
C TRP A 74 3.97 8.66 10.18
N ASN A 75 4.91 9.59 10.05
CA ASN A 75 4.61 11.02 10.07
C ASN A 75 4.18 11.55 8.69
N HIS A 76 4.28 10.74 7.63
CA HIS A 76 3.79 11.06 6.30
C HIS A 76 2.40 10.45 6.09
N THR A 77 1.47 11.19 5.45
CA THR A 77 0.08 10.74 5.26
C THR A 77 0.00 9.41 4.49
N PHE A 78 0.88 9.18 3.51
CA PHE A 78 0.86 7.93 2.74
C PHE A 78 1.26 6.70 3.58
N GLY A 79 2.31 6.79 4.41
CA GLY A 79 2.68 5.67 5.29
C GLY A 79 1.63 5.45 6.39
N ALA A 80 1.16 6.54 7.01
CA ALA A 80 0.37 6.47 8.22
C ALA A 80 -1.14 6.31 7.98
N ASN A 81 -1.70 7.01 7.01
CA ASN A 81 -3.14 7.04 6.76
C ASN A 81 -3.56 6.08 5.64
N HIS A 82 -2.69 5.88 4.65
CA HIS A 82 -2.93 4.98 3.53
C HIS A 82 -2.41 3.57 3.83
N ASN A 83 -1.10 3.33 3.89
CA ASN A 83 -0.50 1.99 4.03
C ASN A 83 -0.87 1.29 5.34
N PHE A 84 -0.63 1.94 6.49
CA PHE A 84 -0.87 1.33 7.79
C PHE A 84 -2.35 0.96 8.00
N ASN A 85 -3.26 1.86 7.63
CA ASN A 85 -4.70 1.57 7.73
C ASN A 85 -5.17 0.55 6.69
N LEU A 86 -4.50 0.42 5.53
CA LEU A 86 -4.78 -0.63 4.56
C LEU A 86 -4.53 -2.00 5.20
N VAL A 87 -3.40 -2.16 5.88
CA VAL A 87 -3.08 -3.38 6.63
C VAL A 87 -4.14 -3.65 7.70
N LEU A 88 -4.53 -2.65 8.49
CA LEU A 88 -5.57 -2.82 9.50
C LEU A 88 -6.92 -3.23 8.90
N ARG A 89 -7.32 -2.62 7.78
CA ARG A 89 -8.59 -2.92 7.12
C ARG A 89 -8.68 -4.37 6.64
N HIS A 90 -7.60 -4.89 6.06
CA HIS A 90 -7.58 -6.22 5.46
C HIS A 90 -7.05 -7.29 6.41
N ALA A 91 -6.89 -6.98 7.71
CA ALA A 91 -6.26 -7.87 8.69
C ALA A 91 -4.92 -8.44 8.20
N GLY A 92 -4.14 -7.58 7.53
CA GLY A 92 -2.91 -7.95 6.83
C GLY A 92 -1.68 -8.03 7.74
N SER A 93 -0.55 -8.34 7.12
CA SER A 93 0.79 -8.30 7.72
C SER A 93 1.58 -7.11 7.20
N LEU A 94 2.21 -6.38 8.12
CA LEU A 94 3.10 -5.26 7.80
C LEU A 94 4.53 -5.59 8.22
N PHE A 95 5.45 -5.47 7.27
CA PHE A 95 6.89 -5.60 7.46
C PHE A 95 7.54 -4.23 7.29
N ILE A 96 8.28 -3.80 8.31
CA ILE A 96 8.99 -2.53 8.28
C ILE A 96 10.29 -2.71 7.50
N ASP A 97 10.38 -2.03 6.36
CA ASP A 97 11.59 -2.02 5.54
C ASP A 97 12.58 -0.98 6.10
N GLY A 98 13.64 -1.47 6.74
CA GLY A 98 14.77 -0.64 7.16
C GLY A 98 15.65 -0.15 5.99
N GLY A 99 15.46 -0.72 4.80
CA GLY A 99 16.02 -0.21 3.56
C GLY A 99 15.29 1.05 3.10
N ARG A 100 15.70 1.58 1.94
CA ARG A 100 15.05 2.71 1.27
C ARG A 100 15.33 2.64 -0.23
N PRO A 101 14.48 3.27 -1.05
CA PRO A 101 14.69 3.47 -2.49
C PRO A 101 15.86 4.40 -2.86
N VAL A 102 17.00 4.27 -2.20
CA VAL A 102 18.22 5.05 -2.47
C VAL A 102 19.39 4.10 -2.64
N PRO A 103 20.40 4.44 -3.48
CA PRO A 103 21.47 3.51 -3.85
C PRO A 103 22.17 2.84 -2.66
N ALA A 104 22.37 3.57 -1.55
CA ALA A 104 23.05 3.06 -0.37
C ALA A 104 22.23 2.02 0.44
N LEU A 105 20.91 1.98 0.27
CA LEU A 105 20.01 1.16 1.10
C LEU A 105 19.13 0.21 0.29
N ILE A 106 19.21 0.26 -1.04
CA ILE A 106 18.35 -0.51 -1.93
C ILE A 106 18.55 -2.02 -1.78
N GLU A 107 19.78 -2.48 -1.49
CA GLU A 107 20.06 -3.91 -1.34
C GLU A 107 19.29 -4.53 -0.17
N GLN A 108 19.07 -3.78 0.91
CA GLN A 108 18.25 -4.23 2.03
C GLN A 108 16.78 -4.35 1.62
N THR A 109 16.25 -3.35 0.89
CA THR A 109 14.90 -3.42 0.32
C THR A 109 14.76 -4.63 -0.60
N VAL A 110 15.74 -4.90 -1.48
CA VAL A 110 15.73 -6.08 -2.37
C VAL A 110 15.69 -7.38 -1.58
N ARG A 111 16.52 -7.55 -0.54
CA ARG A 111 16.49 -8.73 0.33
C ARG A 111 15.12 -8.91 0.99
N ASN A 112 14.58 -7.83 1.58
CA ASN A 112 13.27 -7.86 2.23
C ASN A 112 12.15 -8.23 1.26
N LEU A 113 12.17 -7.68 0.04
CA LEU A 113 11.20 -8.00 -0.99
C LEU A 113 11.28 -9.47 -1.43
N SER A 114 12.50 -10.03 -1.57
CA SER A 114 12.70 -11.45 -1.87
C SER A 114 12.21 -12.36 -0.74
N GLU A 115 12.57 -12.07 0.50
CA GLU A 115 12.26 -12.91 1.67
C GLU A 115 10.77 -12.90 2.01
N ILE A 116 10.13 -11.73 1.94
CA ILE A 116 8.73 -11.56 2.36
C ILE A 116 7.76 -11.79 1.20
N SER A 117 8.15 -11.47 -0.04
CA SER A 117 7.31 -11.57 -1.23
C SER A 117 5.93 -10.91 -1.02
N PRO A 118 5.87 -9.57 -0.85
CA PRO A 118 4.63 -8.89 -0.51
C PRO A 118 3.56 -9.06 -1.59
N THR A 119 2.29 -8.92 -1.23
CA THR A 119 1.18 -8.94 -2.19
C THR A 119 1.08 -7.65 -2.98
N ILE A 120 1.52 -6.54 -2.39
CA ILE A 120 1.58 -5.21 -3.00
C ILE A 120 2.76 -4.45 -2.40
N TYR A 121 3.41 -3.63 -3.21
CA TYR A 121 4.51 -2.79 -2.77
C TYR A 121 4.32 -1.36 -3.27
N PHE A 122 4.42 -0.39 -2.35
CA PHE A 122 4.29 1.02 -2.68
C PHE A 122 5.65 1.70 -2.66
N ASN A 123 5.90 2.52 -3.67
CA ASN A 123 7.08 3.34 -3.72
C ASN A 123 6.82 4.66 -4.47
N VAL A 124 7.77 5.58 -4.34
CA VAL A 124 7.85 6.79 -5.15
C VAL A 124 8.53 6.47 -6.49
N PRO A 125 8.36 7.31 -7.54
CA PRO A 125 8.96 7.05 -8.86
C PRO A 125 10.47 6.78 -8.82
N ALA A 126 11.22 7.52 -8.00
CA ALA A 126 12.66 7.32 -7.83
C ALA A 126 13.01 5.93 -7.27
N GLY A 127 12.12 5.35 -6.45
CA GLY A 127 12.33 4.01 -5.91
C GLY A 127 12.09 2.90 -6.88
N TYR A 128 11.06 3.03 -7.72
CA TYR A 128 10.91 2.11 -8.85
C TYR A 128 12.08 2.22 -9.82
N ALA A 129 12.59 3.43 -10.07
CA ALA A 129 13.79 3.62 -10.89
C ALA A 129 15.04 2.94 -10.27
N ALA A 130 15.20 3.00 -8.95
CA ALA A 130 16.29 2.32 -8.24
C ALA A 130 16.14 0.78 -8.25
N LEU A 131 14.91 0.26 -8.20
CA LEU A 131 14.62 -1.18 -8.25
C LEU A 131 14.71 -1.77 -9.65
N LEU A 132 14.42 -0.99 -10.69
CA LEU A 132 14.29 -1.48 -12.06
C LEU A 132 15.50 -2.31 -12.55
N PRO A 133 16.77 -1.88 -12.37
CA PRO A 133 17.92 -2.66 -12.81
C PRO A 133 18.04 -4.02 -12.12
N VAL A 134 17.52 -4.15 -10.89
CA VAL A 134 17.49 -5.41 -10.14
C VAL A 134 16.37 -6.30 -10.67
N LEU A 135 15.16 -5.75 -10.85
CA LEU A 135 14.00 -6.47 -11.38
C LEU A 135 14.23 -6.97 -12.82
N GLU A 136 14.98 -6.25 -13.65
CA GLU A 136 15.32 -6.69 -15.01
C GLU A 136 16.28 -7.89 -15.04
N ARG A 137 17.07 -8.07 -13.97
CA ARG A 137 18.07 -9.15 -13.87
C ARG A 137 17.55 -10.35 -13.08
N ASP A 138 16.60 -10.13 -12.18
CA ASP A 138 16.02 -11.15 -11.31
C ASP A 138 14.53 -11.34 -11.60
N GLU A 139 14.24 -12.32 -12.47
CA GLU A 139 12.87 -12.65 -12.87
C GLU A 139 12.05 -13.24 -11.70
N ALA A 140 12.70 -13.88 -10.72
CA ALA A 140 12.01 -14.39 -9.54
C ALA A 140 11.51 -13.23 -8.66
N LEU A 141 12.38 -12.25 -8.40
CA LEU A 141 12.01 -11.03 -7.70
C LEU A 141 10.96 -10.23 -8.47
N ALA A 142 11.08 -10.10 -9.80
CA ALA A 142 10.10 -9.41 -10.62
C ALA A 142 8.71 -10.06 -10.60
N ARG A 143 8.61 -11.35 -10.30
CA ARG A 143 7.33 -12.06 -10.12
C ARG A 143 6.84 -12.08 -8.67
N SER A 144 7.72 -11.85 -7.69
CA SER A 144 7.31 -11.49 -6.34
C SER A 144 6.62 -10.12 -6.40
N GLY A 145 5.64 -9.82 -5.54
CA GLY A 145 4.84 -8.58 -5.65
C GLY A 145 5.62 -7.26 -5.50
N ALA A 146 6.95 -7.31 -5.43
CA ALA A 146 7.88 -6.19 -5.64
C ALA A 146 7.62 -5.39 -6.92
N ALA A 147 7.14 -6.04 -7.99
CA ALA A 147 6.84 -5.37 -9.26
C ALA A 147 5.39 -4.86 -9.37
N ALA A 148 4.50 -5.23 -8.44
CA ALA A 148 3.10 -4.80 -8.43
C ALA A 148 2.98 -3.37 -7.87
N GLY A 149 3.55 -2.40 -8.58
CA GLY A 149 3.51 -0.97 -8.24
C GLY A 149 2.25 -0.27 -8.73
N PHE A 150 1.72 0.61 -7.86
CA PHE A 150 0.74 1.71 -8.01
C PHE A 150 -0.55 1.57 -8.89
N MET A 151 -0.62 0.72 -9.91
CA MET A 151 -1.80 0.57 -10.79
C MET A 151 -2.09 -0.89 -11.18
N GLY A 152 -2.59 -1.66 -10.21
CA GLY A 152 -3.40 -2.85 -10.51
C GLY A 152 -2.67 -3.98 -11.25
N ALA A 153 -1.73 -4.63 -10.57
CA ALA A 153 -1.27 -5.96 -10.96
C ALA A 153 -0.96 -6.82 -9.74
N ALA A 154 -1.84 -6.84 -8.73
CA ALA A 154 -1.91 -8.06 -7.94
C ALA A 154 -2.33 -9.18 -8.88
N ARG A 155 -1.37 -10.05 -9.22
CA ARG A 155 -1.59 -11.27 -10.01
C ARG A 155 -2.51 -11.09 -11.22
N ALA A 156 -2.35 -10.00 -11.98
CA ALA A 156 -2.92 -9.91 -13.32
C ALA A 156 -2.17 -10.89 -14.23
N ARG A 157 -2.55 -12.17 -14.11
CA ARG A 157 -2.31 -13.30 -15.01
C ARG A 157 -1.13 -13.11 -15.97
N VAL A 158 0.06 -13.55 -15.56
CA VAL A 158 1.08 -14.09 -16.50
C VAL A 158 0.59 -15.45 -17.04
N ARG A 159 -0.68 -15.53 -17.46
CA ARG A 159 -1.26 -16.67 -18.16
C ARG A 159 -1.79 -16.14 -19.48
N ALA A 160 -1.11 -16.57 -20.55
CA ALA A 160 -1.38 -16.34 -21.96
C ALA A 160 -0.83 -15.03 -22.57
N ARG A 161 0.48 -14.99 -22.79
CA ARG A 161 1.07 -14.56 -24.08
C ARG A 161 2.48 -15.15 -24.15
N ASN A 162 2.78 -15.89 -25.21
CA ASN A 162 4.11 -16.45 -25.52
C ASN A 162 5.13 -15.35 -25.88
N ARG A 163 5.34 -14.37 -25.00
CA ARG A 163 6.40 -13.36 -25.08
C ARG A 163 6.89 -13.07 -23.67
N PRO A 164 8.21 -12.99 -23.41
CA PRO A 164 8.72 -12.58 -22.12
C PRO A 164 8.19 -11.17 -21.80
N ALA A 165 7.38 -11.05 -20.76
CA ALA A 165 6.97 -9.75 -20.22
C ALA A 165 8.22 -9.07 -19.65
N ARG A 166 8.51 -7.83 -20.07
CA ARG A 166 9.68 -7.12 -19.55
C ARG A 166 9.30 -6.44 -18.23
N ALA A 167 10.27 -6.23 -17.34
CA ALA A 167 10.01 -5.62 -16.03
C ALA A 167 9.25 -4.29 -16.11
N HIS A 168 9.47 -3.49 -17.16
CA HIS A 168 8.71 -2.24 -17.38
C HIS A 168 7.21 -2.45 -17.64
N ASP A 169 6.82 -3.57 -18.28
CA ASP A 169 5.42 -3.90 -18.55
C ASP A 169 4.68 -4.28 -17.24
N ILE A 170 5.43 -4.85 -16.28
CA ILE A 170 4.91 -5.27 -14.97
C ILE A 170 4.76 -4.07 -14.04
N VAL A 171 5.70 -3.12 -14.09
CA VAL A 171 5.75 -1.95 -13.18
C VAL A 171 4.77 -0.83 -13.59
N LEU A 172 4.54 -0.62 -14.89
CA LEU A 172 3.72 0.51 -15.37
C LEU A 172 2.27 0.13 -15.69
N GLY A 173 1.95 -1.16 -15.77
CA GLY A 173 0.67 -1.65 -16.29
C GLY A 173 0.56 -1.46 -17.80
N ASP A 174 0.10 -2.48 -18.53
CA ASP A 174 -0.14 -2.35 -19.96
C ASP A 174 -1.35 -1.43 -20.21
N HIS A 175 -1.09 -0.18 -20.55
CA HIS A 175 -2.10 0.84 -20.86
C HIS A 175 -2.94 0.55 -22.12
N ARG A 176 -2.76 -0.58 -22.80
CA ARG A 176 -3.39 -0.83 -24.11
C ARG A 176 -4.78 -1.48 -24.04
N ASP A 177 -5.16 -2.14 -22.95
CA ASP A 177 -6.41 -2.92 -22.89
C ASP A 177 -7.62 -2.14 -22.30
N SER A 178 -7.42 -0.97 -21.69
CA SER A 178 -8.52 -0.15 -21.14
C SER A 178 -9.28 0.69 -22.18
N ALA A 179 -8.80 0.74 -23.43
CA ALA A 179 -9.40 1.57 -24.48
C ALA A 179 -10.55 0.91 -25.26
N HIS A 180 -10.90 -0.35 -25.01
CA HIS A 180 -11.90 -1.08 -25.81
C HIS A 180 -13.23 -1.38 -25.09
N GLY A 181 -13.34 -1.11 -23.78
CA GLY A 181 -14.56 -1.41 -23.00
C GLY A 181 -15.65 -0.34 -22.98
N HIS A 182 -15.34 0.93 -23.30
CA HIS A 182 -16.23 2.06 -23.01
C HIS A 182 -17.10 2.59 -24.16
N ARG A 183 -17.20 1.89 -25.31
CA ARG A 183 -18.00 2.38 -26.46
C ARG A 183 -19.39 1.74 -26.62
N ARG A 184 -19.92 1.00 -25.65
CA ARG A 184 -21.28 0.43 -25.75
C ARG A 184 -22.06 0.51 -24.44
N ALA A 185 -22.46 1.72 -24.03
CA ALA A 185 -23.51 1.90 -23.03
C ALA A 185 -24.07 3.34 -23.04
N PHE A 186 -24.46 3.86 -24.19
CA PHE A 186 -25.35 5.02 -24.28
C PHE A 186 -26.04 4.94 -25.65
N HIS A 187 -27.14 4.20 -25.72
CA HIS A 187 -28.27 4.34 -26.65
C HIS A 187 -29.30 3.24 -26.32
N SER A 188 -30.23 3.59 -25.42
CA SER A 188 -31.63 3.14 -25.37
C SER A 188 -32.30 3.79 -24.16
#